data_AF-A0A8H3E9N1-F1
#
_entry.id   AF-A0A8H3E9N1-F1
#
_cell.length_a   1.000
_cell.length_b   1.000
_cell.length_c   1.000
_cell.angle_alpha   90.00
_cell.angle_beta   90.00
_cell.angle_gamma   90.00
#
_symmetry.space_group_name_H-M   'P 1'
#
loop_
_entity.id
_entity.type
_entity.pdbx_description
1 polymer ?
#
loop_
_entity_poly.entity_id
_entity_poly.type
_entity_poly.pdbx_seq_one_letter_code
_entity_poly.pdbx_strand_id
1 'polypeptide(L)'
;MSSYLTAKSRKYADYIREHSVTQFVNLWESQKRRKGDPSRWGDEIEYTVASYNVASFDARLSLRQTEILSKIQELERQLCKSEPKKADSVPEFQPMYDHYMLESAPDNSIENLLSVGSFRSIVTNVKSRPFINSP
;
A
#
# COMPACT_ATOMS: atom_id res chain seq x y z
N MET A 1 -19.42 12.75 16.68
CA MET A 1 -18.82 11.44 17.06
C MET A 1 -17.30 11.50 17.23
N SER A 2 -16.54 12.14 16.33
CA SER A 2 -15.06 12.23 16.41
C SER A 2 -14.52 12.83 17.73
N SER A 3 -15.09 13.95 18.21
CA SER A 3 -14.66 14.60 19.47
C SER A 3 -14.81 13.73 20.72
N TYR A 4 -15.78 12.81 20.74
CA TYR A 4 -16.05 11.93 21.88
C TYR A 4 -15.03 10.77 21.96
N LEU A 5 -14.54 10.31 20.81
CA LEU A 5 -13.46 9.32 20.74
C LEU A 5 -12.13 9.94 21.19
N THR A 6 -11.85 11.18 20.78
CA THR A 6 -10.65 11.91 21.21
C THR A 6 -10.62 12.16 22.72
N ALA A 7 -11.75 12.52 23.33
CA ALA A 7 -11.83 12.71 24.78
C ALA A 7 -11.59 11.39 25.54
N LYS A 8 -12.13 10.27 25.05
CA LYS A 8 -11.93 8.95 25.65
C LYS A 8 -10.52 8.41 25.47
N SER A 9 -9.83 8.70 24.36
CA SER A 9 -8.46 8.25 24.12
C SER A 9 -7.44 9.13 24.86
N ARG A 10 -7.72 10.42 25.05
CA ARG A 10 -6.81 11.38 25.70
C ARG A 10 -6.39 10.97 27.12
N LYS A 11 -7.25 10.27 27.87
CA LYS A 11 -6.90 9.74 29.21
C LYS A 11 -5.77 8.70 29.21
N TYR A 12 -5.47 8.11 28.06
CA TYR A 12 -4.37 7.16 27.87
C TYR A 12 -3.10 7.82 27.32
N ALA A 13 -3.10 9.13 27.08
CA ALA A 13 -1.96 9.82 26.46
C ALA A 13 -0.66 9.62 27.26
N ASP A 14 -0.74 9.71 28.59
CA ASP A 14 0.42 9.51 29.46
C ASP A 14 0.88 8.05 29.49
N TYR A 15 -0.07 7.11 29.55
CA TYR A 15 0.21 5.68 29.43
C TYR A 15 0.95 5.35 28.10
N ILE A 16 0.44 5.85 26.98
CA ILE A 16 1.05 5.64 25.65
C ILE A 16 2.46 6.21 25.61
N ARG A 17 2.67 7.42 26.15
CA ARG A 17 3.98 8.07 26.16
C ARG A 17 4.99 7.31 27.02
N GLU A 18 4.59 6.89 28.22
CA GLU A 18 5.45 6.11 29.11
C GLU A 18 5.86 4.78 28.44
N HIS A 19 4.87 4.04 27.93
CA HIS A 19 5.12 2.73 27.35
C HIS A 19 5.86 2.81 26.00
N SER A 20 5.66 3.86 25.20
CA SER A 20 6.40 4.06 23.95
C SER A 20 7.88 4.36 24.21
N VAL A 21 8.19 5.13 25.26
CA VAL A 21 9.58 5.33 25.70
C VAL A 21 10.20 4.02 26.17
N THR A 22 9.48 3.22 26.97
CA THR A 22 9.96 1.90 27.39
C THR A 22 10.23 0.98 26.19
N GLN A 23 9.31 0.92 25.23
CA GLN A 23 9.47 0.11 24.01
C GLN A 23 10.69 0.58 23.19
N PHE A 24 10.85 1.89 23.03
CA PHE A 24 11.99 2.48 22.32
C PHE A 24 13.31 2.13 23.00
N VAL A 25 13.42 2.29 24.33
CA VAL A 25 14.64 1.96 25.09
C VAL A 25 14.95 0.48 24.99
N ASN A 26 13.96 -0.41 25.13
CA ASN A 26 14.17 -1.85 25.01
C ASN A 26 14.67 -2.25 23.60
N LEU A 27 14.07 -1.65 22.56
CA LEU A 27 14.52 -1.87 21.18
C LEU A 27 15.94 -1.38 20.98
N TRP A 28 16.25 -0.15 21.43
CA TRP A 28 17.60 0.41 21.38
C TRP A 28 18.62 -0.48 22.08
N GLU A 29 18.35 -0.90 23.32
CA GLU A 29 19.24 -1.77 24.08
C GLU A 29 19.50 -3.11 23.37
N SER A 30 18.48 -3.67 22.71
CA SER A 30 18.63 -4.90 21.92
C SER A 30 19.40 -4.71 20.62
N GLN A 31 19.29 -3.55 19.97
CA GLN A 31 19.85 -3.31 18.63
C GLN A 31 21.15 -2.50 18.65
N LYS A 32 21.52 -1.80 19.73
CA LYS A 32 22.67 -0.87 19.77
C LYS A 32 24.04 -1.49 19.47
N ARG A 33 24.17 -2.82 19.59
CA ARG A 33 25.40 -3.56 19.28
C ARG A 33 25.38 -4.24 17.91
N ARG A 34 24.28 -4.11 17.16
CA ARG A 34 24.12 -4.68 15.82
C ARG A 34 25.11 -3.99 14.87
N LYS A 35 25.85 -4.78 14.11
CA LYS A 35 26.89 -4.34 13.17
C LYS A 35 26.91 -5.26 11.95
N GLY A 36 27.35 -4.73 10.81
CA GLY A 36 27.58 -5.53 9.60
C GLY A 36 26.32 -5.84 8.79
N ASP A 37 25.23 -5.10 8.99
CA ASP A 37 24.06 -5.22 8.13
C ASP A 37 24.37 -4.72 6.71
N PRO A 38 23.86 -5.40 5.66
CA PRO A 38 23.94 -4.89 4.31
C PRO A 38 23.14 -3.59 4.18
N SER A 39 23.60 -2.67 3.34
CA SER A 39 22.85 -1.47 2.97
C SER A 39 21.61 -1.87 2.17
N ARG A 40 20.46 -1.89 2.83
CA ARG A 40 19.15 -2.12 2.21
C ARG A 40 18.47 -0.76 2.05
N TRP A 41 17.94 -0.51 0.87
CA TRP A 41 17.14 0.65 0.54
C TRP A 41 16.02 0.23 -0.40
N GLY A 42 14.95 1.01 -0.43
CA GLY A 42 13.80 0.84 -1.30
C GLY A 42 13.05 2.17 -1.39
N ASP A 43 12.27 2.34 -2.44
CA ASP A 43 11.38 3.47 -2.66
C ASP A 43 9.94 3.13 -2.25
N GLU A 44 9.20 4.14 -1.83
CA GLU A 44 7.74 4.08 -1.70
C GLU A 44 7.16 5.02 -2.76
N ILE A 45 6.24 4.49 -3.57
CA ILE A 45 5.61 5.23 -4.67
C ILE A 45 4.13 5.42 -4.36
N GLU A 46 3.71 6.69 -4.29
CA GLU A 46 2.31 7.07 -4.16
C GLU A 46 1.64 7.28 -5.53
N TYR A 47 0.46 6.68 -5.71
CA TYR A 47 -0.33 6.77 -6.92
C TYR A 47 -1.63 7.50 -6.66
N THR A 48 -2.06 8.32 -7.63
CA THR A 48 -3.42 8.86 -7.70
C THR A 48 -4.20 8.09 -8.76
N VAL A 49 -5.32 7.48 -8.37
CA VAL A 49 -6.20 6.75 -9.29
C VAL A 49 -7.24 7.70 -9.85
N ALA A 50 -7.22 7.90 -11.17
CA ALA A 50 -8.19 8.70 -11.89
C ALA A 50 -9.06 7.84 -12.83
N SER A 51 -10.35 8.15 -12.89
CA SER A 51 -11.29 7.69 -13.90
C SER A 51 -11.39 8.74 -15.00
N TYR A 52 -11.20 8.33 -16.26
CA TYR A 52 -11.24 9.22 -17.42
C TYR A 52 -12.38 8.84 -18.36
N ASN A 53 -13.24 9.81 -18.65
CA ASN A 53 -14.29 9.69 -19.66
C ASN A 53 -13.84 10.41 -20.94
N VAL A 54 -13.53 9.62 -21.97
CA VAL A 54 -13.03 10.12 -23.26
C VAL A 54 -14.10 10.93 -24.01
N ALA A 55 -15.37 10.53 -23.93
CA ALA A 55 -16.44 11.17 -24.68
C ALA A 55 -16.73 12.59 -24.16
N SER A 56 -16.61 12.79 -22.85
CA SER A 56 -16.82 14.09 -22.21
C SER A 56 -15.52 14.84 -21.89
N PHE A 57 -14.36 14.28 -22.22
CA PHE A 57 -13.03 14.80 -21.82
C PHE A 57 -12.92 15.15 -20.33
N ASP A 58 -13.52 14.31 -19.47
CA ASP A 58 -13.60 14.54 -18.02
C ASP A 58 -12.72 13.56 -17.26
N ALA A 59 -12.00 14.05 -16.25
CA ALA A 59 -11.11 13.26 -15.39
C ALA A 59 -11.52 13.45 -13.93
N ARG A 60 -11.82 12.36 -13.22
CA ARG A 60 -12.24 12.37 -11.81
C ARG A 60 -11.37 11.46 -10.97
N LEU A 61 -11.18 11.80 -9.70
CA LEU A 61 -10.55 10.91 -8.73
C LEU A 61 -11.44 9.69 -8.50
N SER A 62 -10.84 8.51 -8.53
CA SER A 62 -11.53 7.23 -8.36
C SER A 62 -11.41 6.79 -6.91
N LEU A 63 -12.50 6.85 -6.15
CA LEU A 63 -12.56 6.45 -4.73
C LEU A 63 -12.60 4.92 -4.51
N ARG A 64 -12.09 4.16 -5.47
CA ARG A 64 -12.21 2.69 -5.57
C ARG A 64 -11.01 1.95 -4.97
N GLN A 65 -10.24 2.59 -4.08
CA GLN A 65 -9.02 2.03 -3.48
C GLN A 65 -9.24 0.60 -2.94
N THR A 66 -10.26 0.37 -2.11
CA THR A 66 -10.52 -0.94 -1.48
C THR A 66 -10.72 -2.05 -2.52
N GLU A 67 -11.45 -1.76 -3.60
CA GLU A 67 -11.75 -2.73 -4.66
C GLU A 67 -10.50 -3.05 -5.48
N ILE A 68 -9.70 -2.03 -5.78
CA ILE A 68 -8.44 -2.17 -6.52
C ILE A 68 -7.46 -3.00 -5.71
N LEU A 69 -7.26 -2.68 -4.42
CA LEU A 69 -6.39 -3.44 -3.52
C LEU A 69 -6.83 -4.89 -3.38
N SER A 70 -8.14 -5.13 -3.19
CA SER A 70 -8.70 -6.49 -3.11
C SER A 70 -8.43 -7.28 -4.38
N LYS A 71 -8.49 -6.62 -5.54
CA LYS A 71 -8.21 -7.26 -6.83
C LYS A 71 -6.72 -7.54 -7.03
N ILE A 72 -5.84 -6.62 -6.61
CA ILE A 72 -4.39 -6.81 -6.64
C ILE A 72 -4.00 -8.03 -5.80
N GLN A 73 -4.48 -8.12 -4.57
CA GLN A 73 -4.20 -9.25 -3.68
C GLN A 73 -4.69 -10.59 -4.26
N GLU A 74 -5.85 -10.60 -4.94
CA GLU A 74 -6.32 -11.81 -5.59
C GLU A 74 -5.44 -12.22 -6.78
N LEU A 75 -4.99 -11.25 -7.59
CA LEU A 75 -4.08 -11.52 -8.71
C LEU A 75 -2.72 -12.01 -8.22
N GLU A 76 -2.21 -11.44 -7.13
CA GLU A 76 -0.98 -11.87 -6.47
C GLU A 76 -1.11 -13.32 -5.98
N ARG A 77 -2.18 -13.67 -5.25
CA ARG A 77 -2.44 -15.05 -4.82
C ARG A 77 -2.52 -16.03 -5.99
N GLN A 78 -3.08 -15.62 -7.12
CA GLN A 78 -3.12 -16.44 -8.34
C GLN A 78 -1.72 -16.61 -8.93
N LEU A 79 -0.94 -15.53 -9.01
CA LEU A 79 0.43 -15.55 -9.51
C LEU A 79 1.35 -16.44 -8.65
N CYS A 80 1.23 -16.38 -7.32
CA CYS A 80 1.97 -17.25 -6.40
C CYS A 80 1.71 -18.74 -6.68
N LYS A 81 0.48 -19.09 -7.09
CA LYS A 81 0.11 -20.48 -7.40
C LYS A 81 0.58 -20.90 -8.79
N SER A 82 0.47 -20.03 -9.80
CA SER A 82 0.80 -20.38 -11.18
C SER A 82 2.29 -20.27 -11.49
N GLU A 83 2.94 -19.22 -10.99
CA GLU A 83 4.31 -18.85 -11.33
C GLU A 83 5.03 -18.26 -10.10
N PRO A 84 5.35 -19.07 -9.08
CA PRO A 84 5.88 -18.58 -7.81
C PRO A 84 7.16 -17.74 -7.96
N LYS A 85 8.01 -18.05 -8.94
CA LYS A 85 9.23 -17.27 -9.22
C LYS A 85 8.97 -15.82 -9.66
N LYS A 86 7.77 -15.51 -10.17
CA LYS A 86 7.39 -14.15 -10.54
C LYS A 86 6.66 -13.42 -9.41
N ALA A 87 6.12 -14.15 -8.43
CA ALA A 87 5.46 -13.55 -7.29
C ALA A 87 6.41 -12.66 -6.48
N ASP A 88 7.66 -13.10 -6.29
CA ASP A 88 8.73 -12.36 -5.60
C ASP A 88 9.12 -11.02 -6.31
N SER A 89 8.55 -10.73 -7.47
CA SER A 89 8.80 -9.48 -8.22
C SER A 89 7.60 -8.51 -8.20
N VAL A 90 6.51 -8.88 -7.51
CA VAL A 90 5.33 -8.04 -7.39
C VAL A 90 5.53 -7.05 -6.24
N PRO A 91 5.40 -5.73 -6.48
CA PRO A 91 5.39 -4.76 -5.40
C PRO A 91 4.22 -4.99 -4.45
N GLU A 92 4.44 -4.74 -3.16
CA GLU A 92 3.36 -4.71 -2.20
C GLU A 92 2.54 -3.42 -2.41
N PHE A 93 1.21 -3.52 -2.43
CA PHE A 93 0.32 -2.36 -2.54
C PHE A 93 -0.49 -2.17 -1.26
N GLN A 94 -0.47 -0.94 -0.73
CA GLN A 94 -1.10 -0.59 0.54
C GLN A 94 -2.08 0.59 0.40
N PRO A 95 -3.12 0.68 1.26
CA PRO A 95 -4.02 1.81 1.29
C PRO A 95 -3.35 3.04 1.89
N MET A 96 -3.58 4.18 1.25
CA MET A 96 -3.31 5.51 1.80
C MET A 96 -4.56 6.15 2.39
N TYR A 97 -4.39 7.27 3.11
CA TYR A 97 -5.48 7.97 3.77
C TYR A 97 -6.63 8.31 2.80
N ASP A 98 -6.30 8.85 1.63
CA ASP A 98 -7.28 9.20 0.62
C ASP A 98 -7.69 7.97 -0.20
N HIS A 99 -9.00 7.76 -0.37
CA HIS A 99 -9.55 6.60 -1.08
C HIS A 99 -9.28 6.58 -2.59
N TYR A 100 -8.64 7.62 -3.14
CA TYR A 100 -8.14 7.65 -4.51
C TYR A 100 -6.63 7.41 -4.59
N MET A 101 -5.96 7.21 -3.47
CA MET A 101 -4.53 6.98 -3.41
C MET A 101 -4.19 5.51 -3.17
N LEU A 102 -3.05 5.07 -3.69
CA LEU A 102 -2.44 3.78 -3.41
C LEU A 102 -0.96 4.03 -3.15
N GLU A 103 -0.34 3.23 -2.31
CA GLU A 103 1.11 3.21 -2.17
C GLU A 103 1.64 1.86 -2.65
N SER A 104 2.82 1.84 -3.25
CA SER A 104 3.56 0.59 -3.44
C SER A 104 4.99 0.69 -2.97
N ALA A 105 5.49 -0.41 -2.41
CA ALA A 105 6.89 -0.61 -2.08
C ALA A 105 7.38 -1.91 -2.72
N PRO A 106 8.66 -2.00 -3.12
CA PRO A 106 9.23 -3.26 -3.58
C PRO A 106 9.26 -4.29 -2.44
N ASP A 107 8.89 -5.51 -2.78
CA ASP A 107 9.31 -6.71 -2.04
C ASP A 107 10.85 -6.73 -1.97
N ASN A 108 11.40 -7.27 -0.88
CA ASN A 108 12.81 -7.46 -0.45
C ASN A 108 13.94 -7.71 -1.52
N SER A 109 13.67 -7.69 -2.82
CA SER A 109 14.66 -7.69 -3.90
C SER A 109 15.00 -6.28 -4.40
N ILE A 110 16.27 -5.89 -4.22
CA ILE A 110 16.88 -4.63 -4.71
C ILE A 110 16.86 -4.50 -6.25
N GLU A 111 16.42 -5.54 -6.98
CA GLU A 111 16.57 -5.62 -8.43
C GLU A 111 15.40 -5.14 -9.29
N ASN A 112 14.25 -4.74 -8.73
CA ASN A 112 13.12 -4.29 -9.55
C ASN A 112 13.03 -2.76 -9.70
N LEU A 113 14.09 -2.18 -10.25
CA LEU A 113 14.28 -0.75 -10.54
C LEU A 113 13.31 -0.17 -11.60
N LEU A 114 12.23 -0.87 -11.98
CA LEU A 114 11.24 -0.44 -12.98
C LEU A 114 9.81 -0.96 -12.69
N SER A 115 9.32 -0.75 -11.46
CA SER A 115 7.94 -1.08 -11.02
C SER A 115 6.81 -0.48 -11.90
N VAL A 116 7.10 0.55 -12.71
CA VAL A 116 6.14 1.22 -13.60
C VAL A 116 5.51 0.27 -14.64
N GLY A 117 6.20 -0.82 -15.02
CA GLY A 117 5.67 -1.81 -15.98
C GLY A 117 4.56 -2.70 -15.43
N SER A 118 4.60 -3.03 -14.13
CA SER A 118 3.69 -4.00 -13.50
C SER A 118 2.29 -3.41 -13.28
N PHE A 119 2.20 -2.15 -12.82
CA PHE A 119 0.92 -1.49 -12.57
C PHE A 119 0.07 -1.32 -13.85
N ARG A 120 0.71 -1.00 -14.99
CA ARG A 120 0.01 -0.78 -16.26
C ARG A 120 -0.68 -2.07 -16.77
N SER A 121 -0.07 -3.23 -16.56
CA SER A 121 -0.64 -4.55 -16.92
C SER A 121 -1.80 -4.95 -16.00
N ILE A 122 -1.73 -4.61 -14.70
CA ILE A 122 -2.81 -4.86 -13.74
C ILE A 122 -4.02 -3.99 -14.06
N VAL A 123 -3.83 -2.70 -14.32
CA VAL A 123 -4.93 -1.75 -14.59
C VAL A 123 -5.58 -1.98 -15.96
N THR A 124 -4.82 -2.40 -16.98
CA THR A 124 -5.42 -2.72 -18.30
C THR A 124 -6.28 -3.99 -18.26
N ASN A 125 -5.96 -4.97 -17.42
CA ASN A 125 -6.80 -6.15 -17.19
C ASN A 125 -8.11 -5.83 -16.45
N VAL A 126 -8.21 -4.69 -15.75
CA VAL A 126 -9.47 -4.24 -15.15
C VAL A 126 -10.39 -3.58 -16.18
N LYS A 127 -9.84 -2.95 -17.24
CA LYS A 127 -10.61 -2.33 -18.33
C LYS A 127 -11.30 -3.31 -19.28
N SER A 128 -10.94 -4.60 -19.25
CA SER A 128 -11.52 -5.61 -20.15
C SER A 128 -12.85 -6.21 -19.66
N ARG A 129 -13.35 -5.79 -18.48
CA ARG A 129 -14.70 -6.15 -18.02
C ARG A 129 -15.67 -4.99 -18.27
N PRO A 130 -16.80 -5.21 -18.96
CA PRO A 130 -17.75 -4.14 -19.24
C PRO A 130 -18.28 -3.54 -17.93
N PHE A 131 -18.39 -2.21 -17.91
CA PHE A 131 -19.03 -1.46 -16.86
C PHE A 131 -20.48 -1.95 -16.74
N ILE A 132 -20.76 -2.76 -15.72
CA ILE A 132 -22.13 -3.02 -15.29
C ILE A 132 -22.56 -1.75 -14.57
N ASN A 133 -23.23 -0.85 -15.31
CA ASN A 133 -24.04 0.19 -14.71
C ASN A 133 -25.07 -0.51 -13.81
N SER A 134 -24.98 -0.29 -12.51
CA SER A 134 -26.08 -0.57 -11.58
C SER A 134 -26.82 0.76 -11.33
N PRO A 135 -28.15 0.71 -11.14
CA PRO A 135 -29.05 1.87 -11.23
C PRO A 135 -28.77 2.97 -10.21
#